data_AF-A0A067KSX3-F1
#
_entry.id   AF-A0A067KSX3-F1
#
_cell.length_a   1.000
_cell.length_b   1.000
_cell.length_c   1.000
_cell.angle_alpha   90.00
_cell.angle_beta   90.00
_cell.angle_gamma   90.00
#
_symmetry.space_group_name_H-M   'P 1'
#
loop_
_entity.id
_entity.type
_entity.pdbx_description
1 polymer ?
#
loop_
_entity_poly.entity_id
_entity_poly.type
_entity_poly.pdbx_seq_one_letter_code
_entity_poly.pdbx_strand_id
1 'polypeptide(L)'
;MGRGHNNRGLFSPETSGTIGLGGSKPSIVSRLGDLSDRKFFCCLLPYSSKVGKSSKLNFGQKASFQAKDSSSTTEGNIIIDSGTALTFFPDASFSELATAFAAGVTGGKRVKDPSGFLPVCYNSTTESRIKNFQGLQFILGGPDVKLKRVNRFIRVAEGVICKPGGGDSAALYGNFAQMNFLVGYDLVKKTIPFKPTDCGKEEVT
;
A
#
# COMPACT_ATOMS: atom_id res chain seq x y z
N MET A 1 -17.46 -8.79 18.53
CA MET A 1 -17.29 -8.78 17.06
C MET A 1 -18.67 -8.72 16.43
N GLY A 2 -18.82 -8.14 15.24
CA GLY A 2 -20.06 -8.22 14.47
C GLY A 2 -20.22 -9.59 13.80
N ARG A 3 -21.45 -9.97 13.43
CA ARG A 3 -21.72 -11.18 12.66
C ARG A 3 -21.96 -10.79 11.20
N GLY A 4 -21.19 -11.35 10.27
CA GLY A 4 -21.40 -11.15 8.84
C GLY A 4 -22.46 -12.14 8.32
N HIS A 5 -23.33 -11.67 7.43
CA HIS A 5 -24.29 -12.48 6.71
C HIS A 5 -24.22 -12.09 5.23
N ASN A 6 -24.17 -13.08 4.34
CA ASN A 6 -24.13 -12.85 2.89
C ASN A 6 -23.07 -11.81 2.49
N ASN A 7 -21.82 -12.04 2.89
CA ASN A 7 -20.73 -11.11 2.61
C ASN A 7 -20.57 -10.93 1.10
N ARG A 8 -20.86 -9.73 0.60
CA ARG A 8 -20.69 -9.34 -0.81
C ARG A 8 -19.38 -8.59 -1.00
N GLY A 9 -18.86 -8.59 -2.22
CA GLY A 9 -17.64 -7.87 -2.60
C GLY A 9 -16.88 -8.61 -3.70
N LEU A 10 -15.66 -8.16 -3.96
CA LEU A 10 -14.73 -8.79 -4.92
C LEU A 10 -13.90 -9.92 -4.26
N PHE A 11 -14.29 -10.39 -3.08
CA PHE A 11 -13.57 -11.41 -2.33
C PHE A 11 -13.89 -12.81 -2.88
N SER A 12 -12.99 -13.77 -2.63
CA SER A 12 -13.24 -15.15 -3.03
C SER A 12 -14.44 -15.73 -2.26
N PRO A 13 -15.18 -16.68 -2.84
CA PRO A 13 -16.36 -17.27 -2.18
C PRO A 13 -16.03 -17.99 -0.87
N GLU A 14 -14.77 -18.31 -0.62
CA GLU A 14 -14.27 -18.88 0.64
C GLU A 14 -14.10 -17.82 1.76
N THR A 15 -14.30 -16.54 1.46
CA THR A 15 -14.10 -15.44 2.43
C THR A 15 -15.29 -15.29 3.37
N SER A 16 -15.08 -15.56 4.66
CA SER A 16 -16.11 -15.43 5.71
C SER A 16 -16.37 -14.00 6.19
N GLY A 17 -15.63 -13.00 5.71
CA GLY A 17 -15.84 -11.58 6.02
C GLY A 17 -14.56 -10.75 6.04
N THR A 18 -14.66 -9.52 6.56
CA THR A 18 -13.52 -8.60 6.73
C THR A 18 -13.27 -8.30 8.20
N ILE A 19 -12.01 -8.00 8.53
CA ILE A 19 -11.61 -7.61 9.89
C ILE A 19 -11.23 -6.13 9.87
N GLY A 20 -11.99 -5.31 10.60
CA GLY A 20 -11.71 -3.88 10.74
C GLY A 20 -10.58 -3.61 11.74
N LEU A 21 -9.52 -2.95 11.26
CA LEU A 21 -8.33 -2.57 12.05
C LEU A 21 -8.28 -1.07 12.41
N GLY A 22 -9.33 -0.29 12.07
CA GLY A 22 -9.37 1.14 12.35
C GLY A 22 -9.47 1.48 13.84
N GLY A 23 -9.33 2.75 14.20
CA GLY A 23 -9.36 3.22 15.60
C GLY A 23 -10.75 3.30 16.25
N SER A 24 -11.79 2.71 15.65
CA SER A 24 -13.16 2.78 16.19
C SER A 24 -13.38 1.73 17.30
N LYS A 25 -14.28 2.02 18.25
CA LYS A 25 -14.64 1.11 19.36
C LYS A 25 -14.90 -0.35 18.96
N PRO A 26 -15.62 -0.66 17.86
CA PRO A 26 -15.88 -2.06 17.50
C PRO A 26 -14.67 -2.82 16.93
N SER A 27 -13.59 -2.14 16.53
CA SER A 27 -12.39 -2.74 15.91
C SER A 27 -11.69 -3.77 16.79
N ILE A 28 -10.99 -4.71 16.16
CA ILE A 28 -10.22 -5.73 16.90
C ILE A 28 -9.10 -5.09 17.73
N VAL A 29 -8.44 -4.05 17.20
CA VAL A 29 -7.33 -3.37 17.88
C VAL A 29 -7.84 -2.68 19.16
N SER A 30 -9.00 -2.02 19.09
CA SER A 30 -9.61 -1.39 20.27
C SER A 30 -10.09 -2.42 21.30
N ARG A 31 -10.54 -3.60 20.85
CA ARG A 31 -10.98 -4.70 21.74
C ARG A 31 -9.83 -5.42 22.41
N LEU A 32 -8.70 -5.60 21.71
CA LEU A 32 -7.48 -6.12 22.33
C LEU A 32 -6.93 -5.12 23.34
N GLY A 33 -7.15 -3.81 23.11
CA GLY A 33 -6.86 -2.77 24.08
C GLY A 33 -5.40 -2.85 24.53
N ASP A 34 -5.21 -2.92 25.83
CA ASP A 34 -3.89 -2.93 26.47
C ASP A 34 -3.09 -4.22 26.22
N LEU A 35 -3.75 -5.35 25.86
CA LEU A 35 -3.03 -6.57 25.44
C LEU A 35 -2.19 -6.36 24.18
N SER A 36 -2.53 -5.33 23.40
CA SER A 36 -1.83 -4.95 22.19
C SER A 36 -1.13 -3.60 22.31
N ASP A 37 -1.16 -2.96 23.49
CA ASP A 37 -0.87 -1.53 23.66
C ASP A 37 -1.63 -0.61 22.67
N ARG A 38 -2.74 -1.11 22.11
CA ARG A 38 -3.48 -0.53 20.97
C ARG A 38 -2.59 -0.30 19.74
N LYS A 39 -1.67 -1.24 19.48
CA LYS A 39 -0.72 -1.22 18.37
C LYS A 39 -0.81 -2.49 17.56
N PHE A 40 -0.59 -2.33 16.26
CA PHE A 40 -0.40 -3.46 15.38
C PHE A 40 0.54 -3.09 14.23
N PHE A 41 1.02 -4.10 13.53
CA PHE A 41 1.82 -3.90 12.34
C PHE A 41 1.47 -4.90 11.25
N CYS A 42 1.53 -4.41 10.01
CA CYS A 42 1.30 -5.18 8.80
C CYS A 42 2.63 -5.30 8.03
N CYS A 43 2.93 -6.50 7.55
CA CYS A 43 4.00 -6.74 6.58
C CYS A 43 3.40 -7.53 5.41
N LEU A 44 3.07 -6.82 4.33
CA LEU A 44 2.40 -7.41 3.18
C LEU A 44 3.42 -7.99 2.20
N LEU A 45 3.21 -9.24 1.81
CA LEU A 45 4.00 -9.90 0.77
C LEU A 45 3.67 -9.33 -0.61
N PRO A 46 4.67 -9.22 -1.50
CA PRO A 46 4.43 -9.10 -2.92
C PRO A 46 3.56 -10.23 -3.46
N TYR A 47 2.67 -9.94 -4.39
CA TYR A 47 1.89 -10.97 -5.09
C TYR A 47 2.77 -12.00 -5.85
N SER A 48 4.01 -11.64 -6.17
CA SER A 48 4.99 -12.53 -6.79
C SER A 48 5.71 -13.46 -5.80
N SER A 49 5.35 -13.43 -4.51
CA SER A 49 5.98 -14.26 -3.48
C SER A 49 5.66 -15.75 -3.67
N LYS A 50 6.57 -16.61 -3.19
CA LYS A 50 6.46 -18.07 -3.32
C LYS A 50 5.19 -18.58 -2.60
N VAL A 51 4.57 -19.59 -3.19
CA VAL A 51 3.48 -20.36 -2.59
C VAL A 51 3.91 -20.88 -1.21
N GLY A 52 3.01 -20.80 -0.23
CA GLY A 52 3.27 -21.24 1.15
C GLY A 52 3.86 -20.17 2.08
N LYS A 53 4.08 -18.94 1.59
CA LYS A 53 4.40 -17.78 2.44
C LYS A 53 3.14 -16.91 2.63
N SER A 54 3.00 -16.34 3.82
CA SER A 54 1.86 -15.49 4.19
C SER A 54 2.31 -14.11 4.67
N SER A 55 1.54 -13.09 4.33
CA SER A 55 1.66 -11.76 4.93
C SER A 55 1.47 -11.85 6.45
N LYS A 56 2.06 -10.90 7.18
CA LYS A 56 2.04 -10.91 8.64
C LYS A 56 1.24 -9.74 9.20
N LEU A 57 0.33 -10.06 10.12
CA LEU A 57 -0.36 -9.11 10.98
C LEU A 57 -0.03 -9.50 12.42
N ASN A 58 0.50 -8.55 13.18
CA ASN A 58 0.88 -8.77 14.56
C ASN A 58 0.36 -7.64 15.44
N PHE A 59 0.04 -7.96 16.68
CA PHE A 59 -0.46 -7.01 17.69
C PHE A 59 0.57 -6.89 18.83
N GLY A 60 0.68 -5.71 19.44
CA GLY A 60 1.57 -5.50 20.61
C GLY A 60 3.02 -5.09 20.30
N GLN A 61 3.87 -5.14 21.34
CA GLN A 61 5.21 -4.49 21.40
C GLN A 61 6.29 -5.03 20.44
N LYS A 62 6.03 -6.09 19.66
CA LYS A 62 6.95 -6.46 18.56
C LYS A 62 7.06 -5.38 17.47
N ALA A 63 6.26 -4.32 17.56
CA ALA A 63 6.36 -3.07 16.79
C ALA A 63 7.17 -1.99 17.53
N SER A 64 8.49 -2.16 17.68
CA SER A 64 9.36 -1.05 18.11
C SER A 64 9.75 -0.20 16.89
N PHE A 65 8.99 0.87 16.64
CA PHE A 65 9.33 1.86 15.63
C PHE A 65 9.89 3.12 16.28
N GLN A 66 11.10 3.52 15.90
CA GLN A 66 11.60 4.85 16.20
C GLN A 66 11.00 5.83 15.18
N ALA A 67 9.90 6.48 15.54
CA ALA A 67 9.40 7.63 14.80
C ALA A 67 10.29 8.83 15.16
N LYS A 68 10.87 9.47 14.14
CA LYS A 68 11.53 10.76 14.31
C LYS A 68 10.43 11.82 14.26
N ASP A 69 10.31 12.61 15.31
CA ASP A 69 9.26 13.62 15.43
C ASP A 69 9.53 14.75 14.42
N SER A 70 8.64 14.89 13.44
CA SER A 70 8.65 16.00 12.49
C SER A 70 7.36 16.79 12.70
N SER A 71 7.48 18.01 13.23
CA SER A 71 6.34 18.91 13.39
C SER A 71 5.89 19.42 12.02
N SER A 72 4.72 18.99 11.56
CA SER A 72 3.93 19.75 10.58
C SER A 72 2.47 19.27 10.53
N THR A 73 1.57 20.21 10.78
CA THR A 73 0.15 20.33 10.38
C THR A 73 -0.77 19.10 10.40
N THR A 74 -1.79 19.23 11.24
CA THR A 74 -2.92 18.35 11.53
C THR A 74 -3.94 18.26 10.40
N GLU A 75 -3.60 17.71 9.24
CA GLU A 75 -4.65 17.25 8.31
C GLU A 75 -4.25 15.96 7.59
N GLY A 76 -4.95 14.87 7.92
CA GLY A 76 -4.82 13.61 7.20
C GLY A 76 -5.56 13.73 5.86
N ASN A 77 -4.81 13.68 4.77
CA ASN A 77 -5.34 13.85 3.40
C ASN A 77 -5.37 12.54 2.60
N ILE A 78 -5.05 11.40 3.22
CA ILE A 78 -5.02 10.08 2.58
C ILE A 78 -5.40 8.96 3.56
N ILE A 79 -6.18 7.99 3.10
CA ILE A 79 -6.55 6.79 3.86
C ILE A 79 -5.57 5.67 3.50
N ILE A 80 -4.98 5.00 4.48
CA ILE A 80 -4.18 3.79 4.24
C ILE A 80 -5.09 2.57 4.30
N ASP A 81 -5.28 1.91 3.16
CA ASP A 81 -6.28 0.86 3.02
C ASP A 81 -5.68 -0.39 2.36
N SER A 82 -5.46 -1.44 3.15
CA SER A 82 -4.99 -2.74 2.66
C SER A 82 -6.06 -3.53 1.90
N GLY A 83 -7.34 -3.14 2.03
CA GLY A 83 -8.48 -3.74 1.32
C GLY A 83 -8.62 -3.24 -0.12
N THR A 84 -8.01 -2.10 -0.44
CA THR A 84 -7.93 -1.57 -1.80
C THR A 84 -6.60 -1.97 -2.44
N ALA A 85 -6.64 -2.62 -3.61
CA ALA A 85 -5.42 -3.08 -4.27
C ALA A 85 -4.51 -1.92 -4.73
N LEU A 86 -5.11 -0.94 -5.41
CA LEU A 86 -4.41 0.17 -6.07
C LEU A 86 -4.34 1.43 -5.20
N THR A 87 -3.44 2.35 -5.54
CA THR A 87 -3.39 3.67 -4.90
C THR A 87 -4.18 4.69 -5.72
N PHE A 88 -5.07 5.43 -5.08
CA PHE A 88 -5.90 6.46 -5.73
C PHE A 88 -5.61 7.84 -5.15
N PHE A 89 -5.81 8.86 -5.98
CA PHE A 89 -5.74 10.26 -5.60
C PHE A 89 -6.91 11.02 -6.22
N PRO A 90 -7.34 12.16 -5.64
CA PRO A 90 -8.23 13.11 -6.30
C PRO A 90 -7.86 13.31 -7.76
N ASP A 91 -8.84 13.26 -8.67
CA ASP A 91 -8.61 13.26 -10.13
C ASP A 91 -7.66 14.37 -10.59
N ALA A 92 -7.81 15.59 -10.05
CA ALA A 92 -6.93 16.72 -10.33
C ALA A 92 -5.47 16.40 -9.97
N SER A 93 -5.22 15.93 -8.74
CA SER A 93 -3.89 15.56 -8.26
C SER A 93 -3.31 14.36 -9.02
N PHE A 94 -4.16 13.39 -9.39
CA PHE A 94 -3.71 12.24 -10.18
C PHE A 94 -3.30 12.65 -11.58
N SER A 95 -4.03 13.56 -12.23
CA SER A 95 -3.70 14.05 -13.58
C SER A 95 -2.31 14.70 -13.62
N GLU A 96 -2.00 15.53 -12.63
CA GLU A 96 -0.66 16.13 -12.45
C GLU A 96 0.41 15.06 -12.21
N LEU A 97 0.15 14.13 -11.29
CA LEU A 97 1.07 13.02 -10.99
C LEU A 97 1.31 12.13 -12.21
N ALA A 98 0.28 11.80 -12.97
CA ALA A 98 0.37 10.95 -14.16
C ALA A 98 1.18 11.64 -15.26
N THR A 99 1.00 12.94 -15.43
CA THR A 99 1.76 13.77 -16.37
C THR A 99 3.24 13.84 -15.98
N ALA A 100 3.53 14.20 -14.72
CA ALA A 100 4.89 14.24 -14.20
C ALA A 100 5.58 12.88 -14.26
N PHE A 101 4.85 11.81 -13.91
CA PHE A 101 5.34 10.44 -14.00
C PHE A 101 5.69 10.10 -15.44
N ALA A 102 4.77 10.31 -16.39
CA ALA A 102 5.00 10.02 -17.81
C ALA A 102 6.20 10.80 -18.38
N ALA A 103 6.37 12.07 -17.99
CA ALA A 103 7.50 12.90 -18.40
C ALA A 103 8.83 12.43 -17.79
N GLY A 104 8.83 11.94 -16.54
CA GLY A 104 10.02 11.41 -15.87
C GLY A 104 10.45 10.03 -16.38
N VAL A 105 9.51 9.23 -16.90
CA VAL A 105 9.81 7.92 -17.49
C VAL A 105 10.48 8.08 -18.85
N THR A 106 11.75 7.71 -18.93
CA THR A 106 12.47 7.67 -20.22
C THR A 106 12.87 6.24 -20.58
N GLY A 107 12.99 5.95 -21.88
CA GLY A 107 13.50 4.67 -22.39
C GLY A 107 12.52 3.48 -22.40
N GLY A 108 11.35 3.60 -21.75
CA GLY A 108 10.25 2.64 -21.87
C GLY A 108 9.29 2.94 -23.03
N LYS A 109 8.80 1.92 -23.73
CA LYS A 109 7.75 2.08 -24.75
C LYS A 109 6.36 2.11 -24.09
N ARG A 110 5.62 3.21 -24.19
CA ARG A 110 4.22 3.28 -23.74
C ARG A 110 3.35 2.29 -24.50
N VAL A 111 2.42 1.66 -23.79
CA VAL A 111 1.39 0.78 -24.34
C VAL A 111 0.07 1.03 -23.61
N LYS A 112 -1.04 0.51 -24.14
CA LYS A 112 -2.34 0.54 -23.46
C LYS A 112 -2.47 -0.66 -22.53
N ASP A 113 -3.14 -0.47 -21.41
CA ASP A 113 -3.69 -1.57 -20.63
C ASP A 113 -4.78 -2.27 -21.46
N PRO A 114 -4.69 -3.59 -21.72
CA PRO A 114 -5.73 -4.33 -22.42
C PRO A 114 -7.12 -4.24 -21.77
N SER A 115 -7.17 -4.09 -20.44
CA SER A 115 -8.44 -3.91 -19.70
C SER A 115 -8.97 -2.47 -19.73
N GLY A 116 -8.12 -1.51 -20.11
CA GLY A 116 -8.44 -0.08 -20.13
C GLY A 116 -8.48 0.60 -18.75
N PHE A 117 -8.17 -0.11 -17.66
CA PHE A 117 -8.31 0.41 -16.31
C PHE A 117 -7.13 1.27 -15.86
N LEU A 118 -5.90 0.90 -16.23
CA LEU A 118 -4.69 1.59 -15.78
C LEU A 118 -4.19 2.59 -16.83
N PRO A 119 -4.06 3.88 -16.49
CA PRO A 119 -3.77 4.93 -17.46
C PRO A 119 -2.29 5.01 -17.87
N VAL A 120 -1.40 4.38 -17.12
CA VAL A 120 0.05 4.50 -17.29
C VAL A 120 0.71 3.12 -17.36
N CYS A 121 1.01 2.69 -18.59
CA CYS A 121 1.57 1.38 -18.88
C CYS A 121 2.71 1.42 -19.90
N TYR A 122 3.60 0.42 -19.81
CA TYR A 122 4.79 0.27 -20.64
C TYR A 122 4.97 -1.18 -21.09
N ASN A 123 5.67 -1.34 -22.22
CA ASN A 123 6.06 -2.65 -22.71
C ASN A 123 7.15 -3.24 -21.80
N SER A 124 6.90 -4.42 -21.24
CA SER A 124 7.81 -5.05 -20.28
C SER A 124 9.16 -5.47 -20.89
N THR A 125 9.24 -5.67 -22.22
CA THR A 125 10.52 -5.96 -22.90
C THR A 125 11.49 -4.77 -22.85
N THR A 126 10.94 -3.56 -22.74
CA THR A 126 11.72 -2.32 -22.61
C THR A 126 11.88 -1.88 -21.15
N GLU A 127 11.42 -2.70 -20.18
CA GLU A 127 11.42 -2.31 -18.78
C GLU A 127 12.83 -2.05 -18.22
N SER A 128 13.84 -2.82 -18.64
CA SER A 128 15.24 -2.58 -18.24
C SER A 128 15.79 -1.24 -18.75
N ARG A 129 15.16 -0.66 -19.78
CA ARG A 129 15.53 0.64 -20.37
C ARG A 129 14.79 1.79 -19.71
N ILE A 130 13.81 1.51 -18.84
CA ILE A 130 13.08 2.53 -18.09
C ILE A 130 14.04 3.20 -17.11
N LYS A 131 14.47 4.43 -17.43
CA LYS A 131 15.37 5.28 -16.63
C LYS A 131 14.57 6.35 -15.86
N ASN A 132 15.19 6.87 -14.80
CA ASN A 132 14.68 7.93 -13.91
C ASN A 132 13.34 7.65 -13.21
N PHE A 133 13.32 6.54 -12.49
CA PHE A 133 12.24 6.20 -11.55
C PHE A 133 12.57 6.47 -10.07
N GLN A 134 13.74 7.02 -9.78
CA GLN A 134 14.26 7.11 -8.41
C GLN A 134 13.53 8.14 -7.53
N GLY A 135 12.64 8.97 -8.11
CA GLY A 135 11.95 10.05 -7.39
C GLY A 135 10.52 9.77 -6.94
N LEU A 136 9.91 8.61 -7.25
CA LEU A 136 8.55 8.36 -6.76
C LEU A 136 8.59 7.93 -5.29
N GLN A 137 8.30 8.89 -4.43
CA GLN A 137 8.21 8.74 -2.99
C GLN A 137 6.92 9.37 -2.48
N PHE A 138 6.37 8.81 -1.40
CA PHE A 138 5.28 9.46 -0.67
C PHE A 138 5.86 10.25 0.49
N ILE A 139 5.38 11.48 0.65
CA ILE A 139 5.71 12.35 1.79
C ILE A 139 4.47 12.34 2.70
N LEU A 140 4.56 11.63 3.82
CA LEU A 140 3.44 11.39 4.74
C LEU A 140 3.68 12.02 6.12
N GLY A 141 4.34 13.18 6.17
CA GLY A 141 4.64 13.90 7.41
C GLY A 141 5.77 13.29 8.25
N GLY A 142 6.57 12.40 7.67
CA GLY A 142 7.76 11.77 8.26
C GLY A 142 8.81 11.49 7.19
N PRO A 143 9.75 10.55 7.42
CA PRO A 143 10.72 10.16 6.39
C PRO A 143 10.05 9.70 5.10
N ASP A 144 10.64 10.05 3.96
CA ASP A 144 10.12 9.69 2.64
C ASP A 144 9.91 8.18 2.48
N VAL A 145 8.70 7.79 2.07
CA VAL A 145 8.39 6.40 1.74
C VAL A 145 8.83 6.13 0.30
N LYS A 146 10.06 5.66 0.16
CA LYS A 146 10.68 5.36 -1.13
C LYS A 146 10.19 4.01 -1.67
N LEU A 147 9.37 4.05 -2.72
CA LEU A 147 8.81 2.84 -3.32
C LEU A 147 9.85 2.04 -4.12
N LYS A 148 9.73 0.71 -4.10
CA LYS A 148 10.52 -0.21 -4.92
C LYS A 148 9.79 -0.59 -6.20
N ARG A 149 10.48 -1.27 -7.12
CA ARG A 149 9.91 -1.78 -8.38
C ARG A 149 8.56 -2.47 -8.20
N VAL A 150 8.47 -3.37 -7.21
CA VAL A 150 7.26 -4.16 -6.89
C VAL A 150 6.06 -3.31 -6.45
N ASN A 151 6.29 -2.10 -5.96
CA ASN A 151 5.24 -1.16 -5.58
C ASN A 151 4.85 -0.22 -6.73
N ARG A 152 5.75 -0.03 -7.69
CA ARG A 152 5.60 0.94 -8.78
C ARG A 152 5.03 0.36 -10.06
N PHE A 153 5.20 -0.95 -10.26
CA PHE A 153 4.75 -1.64 -11.46
C PHE A 153 4.11 -2.98 -11.14
N ILE A 154 2.97 -3.22 -11.78
CA ILE A 154 2.28 -4.51 -11.78
C ILE A 154 2.19 -5.01 -13.21
N ARG A 155 2.32 -6.32 -13.39
CA ARG A 155 2.09 -6.96 -14.69
C ARG A 155 0.59 -7.21 -14.85
N VAL A 156 -0.01 -6.67 -15.91
CA VAL A 156 -1.46 -6.83 -16.18
C VAL A 156 -1.73 -7.75 -17.36
N ALA A 157 -0.76 -7.96 -18.24
CA ALA A 157 -0.82 -8.90 -19.35
C ALA A 157 0.60 -9.33 -19.75
N GLU A 158 0.68 -10.29 -20.66
CA GLU A 158 1.93 -10.62 -21.33
C GLU A 158 2.49 -9.37 -22.02
N GLY A 159 3.77 -9.07 -21.78
CA GLY A 159 4.40 -7.89 -22.37
C GLY A 159 3.97 -6.54 -21.80
N VAL A 160 3.05 -6.46 -20.82
CA VAL A 160 2.51 -5.18 -20.31
C VAL A 160 2.68 -5.04 -18.80
N ILE A 161 3.30 -3.94 -18.39
CA ILE A 161 3.40 -3.50 -17.00
C ILE A 161 2.75 -2.12 -16.83
N CYS A 162 2.12 -1.87 -15.69
CA CYS A 162 1.40 -0.64 -15.42
C CYS A 162 1.68 -0.11 -14.02
N LYS A 163 1.56 1.20 -13.84
CA LYS A 163 1.54 1.82 -12.50
C LYS A 163 0.24 1.40 -11.79
N PRO A 164 0.31 0.84 -10.56
CA PRO A 164 -0.88 0.45 -9.82
C PRO A 164 -1.55 1.66 -9.18
N GLY A 165 -2.43 2.34 -9.91
CA GLY A 165 -3.15 3.49 -9.40
C GLY A 165 -3.85 4.35 -10.45
N GLY A 166 -4.72 5.22 -9.97
CA GLY A 166 -5.60 6.04 -10.78
C GLY A 166 -6.10 7.29 -10.06
N GLY A 167 -6.95 8.03 -10.76
CA GLY A 167 -7.78 9.08 -10.17
C GLY A 167 -9.04 8.49 -9.54
N ASP A 168 -9.47 9.06 -8.43
CA ASP A 168 -10.75 8.80 -7.77
C ASP A 168 -11.15 10.05 -6.95
N SER A 169 -12.34 10.07 -6.39
CA SER A 169 -12.85 11.09 -5.46
C SER A 169 -12.06 11.19 -4.14
N ALA A 170 -11.42 10.09 -3.71
CA ALA A 170 -10.70 10.01 -2.45
C ALA A 170 -9.23 9.60 -2.65
N ALA A 171 -8.35 10.06 -1.75
CA ALA A 171 -6.97 9.60 -1.70
C ALA A 171 -6.86 8.31 -0.87
N LEU A 172 -6.41 7.23 -1.51
CA LEU A 172 -6.24 5.92 -0.90
C LEU A 172 -4.81 5.40 -1.14
N TYR A 173 -4.10 5.03 -0.08
CA TYR A 173 -2.81 4.33 -0.13
C TYR A 173 -3.03 2.82 -0.09
N GLY A 174 -3.05 2.21 -1.28
CA GLY A 174 -3.46 0.82 -1.47
C GLY A 174 -2.41 -0.23 -1.12
N ASN A 175 -2.83 -1.49 -1.22
CA ASN A 175 -2.07 -2.68 -0.89
C ASN A 175 -0.74 -2.78 -1.64
N PHE A 176 -0.71 -2.57 -2.98
CA PHE A 176 0.53 -2.64 -3.76
C PHE A 176 1.62 -1.68 -3.24
N ALA A 177 1.23 -0.51 -2.74
CA ALA A 177 2.16 0.47 -2.19
C ALA A 177 2.67 0.08 -0.78
N GLN A 178 1.91 -0.74 -0.04
CA GLN A 178 2.26 -1.23 1.30
C GLN A 178 3.19 -2.47 1.28
N MET A 179 3.28 -3.19 0.16
CA MET A 179 4.09 -4.42 0.07
C MET A 179 5.57 -4.18 0.37
N ASN A 180 6.20 -5.11 1.10
CA ASN A 180 7.60 -4.98 1.56
C ASN A 180 7.89 -3.72 2.37
N PHE A 181 6.89 -3.25 3.10
CA PHE A 181 7.05 -2.35 4.23
C PHE A 181 6.49 -3.02 5.47
N LEU A 182 7.22 -2.86 6.57
CA LEU A 182 6.68 -3.03 7.90
C LEU A 182 5.95 -1.72 8.26
N VAL A 183 4.63 -1.75 8.17
CA VAL A 183 3.77 -0.59 8.43
C VAL A 183 3.22 -0.72 9.86
N GLY A 184 3.66 0.16 10.75
CA GLY A 184 3.19 0.21 12.13
C GLY A 184 1.97 1.11 12.26
N TYR A 185 1.07 0.77 13.16
CA TYR A 185 -0.08 1.57 13.52
C TYR A 185 -0.10 1.75 15.03
N ASP A 186 0.29 2.94 15.50
CA ASP A 186 0.25 3.30 16.92
C ASP A 186 -0.95 4.22 17.17
N LEU A 187 -2.06 3.64 17.67
CA LEU A 187 -3.30 4.39 17.93
C LEU A 187 -3.19 5.33 19.13
N VAL A 188 -2.18 5.13 20.00
CA VAL A 188 -1.93 6.00 21.16
C VAL A 188 -1.17 7.24 20.70
N LYS A 189 -0.05 7.04 19.98
CA LYS A 189 0.76 8.14 19.43
C LYS A 189 0.15 8.78 18.18
N LYS A 190 -0.86 8.13 17.57
CA LYS A 190 -1.47 8.52 16.29
C LYS A 190 -0.46 8.63 15.15
N THR A 191 0.47 7.68 15.09
CA THR A 191 1.53 7.63 14.09
C THR A 191 1.49 6.35 13.27
N ILE A 192 1.88 6.44 11.99
CA ILE A 192 1.94 5.31 11.08
C ILE A 192 3.35 5.21 10.47
N PRO A 193 4.34 4.63 11.18
CA PRO A 193 5.70 4.50 10.68
C PRO A 193 5.79 3.47 9.55
N PHE A 194 6.61 3.79 8.54
CA PHE A 194 6.94 2.90 7.43
C PHE A 194 8.42 2.51 7.51
N LYS A 195 8.72 1.22 7.57
CA LYS A 195 10.09 0.68 7.48
C LYS A 195 10.20 -0.24 6.27
N PRO A 196 11.06 0.04 5.28
CA PRO A 196 11.31 -0.92 4.20
C PRO A 196 11.74 -2.26 4.77
N THR A 197 11.07 -3.36 4.42
CA THR A 197 11.30 -4.67 5.02
C THR A 197 10.99 -5.79 4.03
N ASP A 198 11.81 -6.84 4.01
CA ASP A 198 11.48 -8.05 3.25
C ASP A 198 10.48 -8.90 4.04
N CYS A 199 9.19 -8.77 3.70
CA CYS A 199 8.12 -9.45 4.42
C CYS A 199 8.11 -10.98 4.19
N GLY A 200 8.92 -11.50 3.25
CA GLY A 200 9.07 -12.93 2.96
C GLY A 200 9.87 -13.71 4.00
N LYS A 201 10.63 -13.02 4.86
CA LYS A 201 11.48 -13.64 5.89
C LYS A 201 10.67 -14.11 7.10
N GLU A 202 11.14 -15.17 7.75
CA GLU A 202 10.46 -15.80 8.90
C GLU A 202 10.44 -14.92 10.15
N GLU A 203 11.46 -14.09 10.35
CA GLU A 203 11.45 -13.02 11.33
C GLU A 203 11.34 -11.66 10.63
N VAL A 204 10.44 -10.84 11.15
CA VAL A 204 10.26 -9.44 10.76
C VAL A 204 10.63 -8.64 12.00
N THR A 205 11.85 -8.13 12.03
CA THR A 205 12.44 -7.31 13.11
C THR A 205 12.74 -5.90 12.62
#